data_AF-A0A7C3GKB8-F1
#
_entry.id   AF-A0A7C3GKB8-F1
#
_cell.length_a   1.000
_cell.length_b   1.000
_cell.length_c   1.000
_cell.angle_alpha   90.00
_cell.angle_beta   90.00
_cell.angle_gamma   90.00
#
_symmetry.space_group_name_H-M   'P 1'
#
loop_
_entity.id
_entity.type
_entity.pdbx_description
1 polymer ?
#
loop_
_entity_poly.entity_id
_entity_poly.type
_entity_poly.pdbx_seq_one_letter_code
_entity_poly.pdbx_strand_id
1 'polypeptide(L)' 'MSSSAQKKIAVFDTGLRTGRENIAHDQAMIDAHVDGQIGDSFKFIHFKPCALIGRHQALSQELKLDACA' A
#
# COMPACT_ATOMS: atom_id res chain seq x y z
N MET A 1 -25.68 -5.84 -27.76
CA MET A 1 -25.36 -6.54 -26.50
C MET A 1 -23.88 -6.34 -26.22
N SER A 2 -23.52 -5.31 -25.44
CA SER A 2 -22.12 -5.10 -25.07
C SER A 2 -21.78 -6.07 -23.95
N SER A 3 -21.04 -7.13 -24.28
CA SER A 3 -20.41 -8.00 -23.28
C SER A 3 -19.55 -7.13 -22.36
N SER A 4 -19.88 -7.03 -21.08
CA SER A 4 -18.97 -6.45 -20.10
C SER A 4 -17.81 -7.43 -19.94
N ALA A 5 -16.73 -7.22 -20.70
CA ALA A 5 -15.52 -7.99 -20.53
C ALA A 5 -15.06 -7.87 -19.07
N GLN A 6 -14.94 -9.00 -18.38
CA GLN A 6 -14.47 -9.02 -17.00
C GLN A 6 -13.07 -8.43 -16.95
N LYS A 7 -12.91 -7.29 -16.28
CA LYS A 7 -11.60 -6.65 -16.11
C LYS A 7 -10.70 -7.58 -15.30
N LYS A 8 -9.54 -7.94 -15.86
CA LYS A 8 -8.51 -8.72 -15.17
C LYS A 8 -7.80 -7.82 -14.15
N ILE A 9 -7.71 -8.28 -12.91
CA ILE A 9 -6.94 -7.62 -11.84
C ILE A 9 -5.68 -8.43 -11.59
N ALA A 10 -4.52 -7.76 -11.54
CA ALA A 10 -3.25 -8.40 -11.15
C ALA A 10 -3.17 -8.52 -9.63
N VAL A 11 -2.78 -9.69 -9.12
CA VAL A 11 -2.64 -9.93 -7.67
C VAL A 11 -1.17 -10.01 -7.30
N PHE A 12 -0.74 -9.20 -6.35
CA PHE A 12 0.62 -9.15 -5.84
C PHE A 12 0.66 -9.59 -4.38
N ASP A 13 1.54 -10.54 -4.07
CA ASP A 13 1.95 -10.85 -2.71
C ASP A 13 3.44 -10.48 -2.57
N THR A 14 3.72 -9.42 -1.84
CA THR A 14 5.10 -8.95 -1.61
C THR A 14 5.72 -9.53 -0.34
N GLY A 15 5.01 -10.37 0.41
CA GLY A 15 5.47 -10.95 1.67
C GLY A 15 5.74 -9.92 2.77
N LEU A 16 6.47 -10.34 3.81
CA LEU A 16 6.78 -9.51 4.97
C LEU A 16 7.76 -8.37 4.63
N ARG A 17 7.38 -7.12 4.91
CA ARG A 17 8.18 -5.91 4.64
C ARG A 17 8.13 -4.93 5.81
N THR A 18 9.11 -4.03 5.90
CA THR A 18 9.03 -2.88 6.82
C THR A 18 7.90 -1.93 6.40
N GLY A 19 7.45 -1.07 7.32
CA GLY A 19 6.49 -0.02 7.00
C GLY A 19 6.94 0.85 5.83
N ARG A 20 8.22 1.28 5.81
CA ARG A 20 8.76 2.14 4.75
C ARG A 20 8.77 1.45 3.38
N GLU A 21 9.17 0.19 3.32
CA GLU A 21 9.17 -0.59 2.07
C GLU A 21 7.76 -0.76 1.52
N ASN A 22 6.77 -1.06 2.37
CA ASN A 22 5.38 -1.19 1.91
C ASN A 22 4.86 0.12 1.33
N ILE A 23 5.04 1.24 2.03
CA ILE A 23 4.60 2.56 1.54
C ILE A 23 5.31 2.96 0.24
N ALA A 24 6.62 2.71 0.14
CA ALA A 24 7.37 3.00 -1.09
C ALA A 24 6.90 2.15 -2.28
N HIS A 25 6.64 0.86 -2.07
CA HIS A 25 6.07 0.00 -3.11
C HIS A 25 4.66 0.45 -3.51
N ASP A 26 3.82 0.81 -2.55
CA ASP A 26 2.45 1.27 -2.83
C ASP A 26 2.48 2.53 -3.69
N GLN A 27 3.34 3.51 -3.34
CA GLN A 27 3.50 4.72 -4.14
C GLN A 27 3.99 4.41 -5.55
N ALA A 28 5.02 3.57 -5.70
CA ALA A 28 5.54 3.20 -7.01
C ALA A 28 4.50 2.48 -7.88
N MET A 29 3.65 1.64 -7.29
CA MET A 29 2.54 0.98 -8.00
C MET A 29 1.46 1.97 -8.41
N ILE A 30 1.12 2.94 -7.54
CA ILE A 30 0.17 4.00 -7.86
C ILE A 30 0.69 4.83 -9.04
N ASP A 31 1.95 5.26 -8.99
CA ASP A 31 2.57 6.05 -10.05
C ASP A 31 2.61 5.28 -11.38
N ALA A 32 3.03 4.02 -11.35
CA ALA A 32 3.04 3.15 -12.53
C ALA A 32 1.64 2.93 -13.12
N HIS A 33 0.59 2.88 -12.28
CA HIS A 33 -0.79 2.76 -12.75
C HIS A 33 -1.29 4.07 -13.38
N VAL A 34 -0.99 5.21 -12.76
CA VAL A 34 -1.31 6.54 -13.32
C VAL A 34 -0.64 6.74 -14.68
N ASP A 35 0.59 6.26 -14.84
CA ASP A 35 1.35 6.31 -16.09
C ASP A 35 0.93 5.22 -17.10
N GLY A 36 -0.04 4.37 -16.77
CA GLY A 36 -0.53 3.30 -17.65
C GLY A 36 0.44 2.13 -17.86
N GLN A 37 1.50 2.04 -17.06
CA GLN A 37 2.49 0.96 -17.12
C GLN A 37 1.97 -0.36 -16.54
N ILE A 38 1.05 -0.28 -15.56
CA ILE A 38 0.35 -1.44 -14.99
C ILE A 38 -1.17 -1.24 -14.97
N GLY A 39 -1.91 -2.34 -15.10
CA GLY A 39 -3.37 -2.33 -14.99
C GLY A 39 -3.89 -2.33 -13.55
N ASP A 40 -5.21 -2.49 -13.40
CA ASP A 40 -5.86 -2.62 -12.08
C ASP A 40 -5.19 -3.74 -11.26
N SER A 41 -4.82 -3.43 -10.02
CA SER A 41 -4.04 -4.34 -9.18
C SER A 41 -4.60 -4.44 -7.76
N PHE A 42 -4.39 -5.59 -7.14
CA PHE A 42 -4.65 -5.87 -5.74
C PHE A 42 -3.37 -6.38 -5.11
N LYS A 43 -2.94 -5.76 -4.00
CA LYS A 43 -1.71 -6.15 -3.30
C LYS A 43 -2.02 -6.56 -1.86
N PHE A 44 -1.54 -7.71 -1.44
CA PHE A 44 -1.46 -8.08 -0.03
C PHE A 44 -0.27 -7.39 0.63
N ILE A 45 -0.53 -6.76 1.78
CA ILE A 45 0.48 -6.04 2.57
C ILE A 45 0.70 -6.76 3.90
N HIS A 46 1.95 -7.04 4.23
CA HIS A 46 2.35 -7.64 5.50
C HIS A 46 3.51 -6.86 6.09
N PHE A 47 3.36 -6.44 7.35
CA PHE A 47 4.27 -5.54 8.04
C PHE A 47 5.11 -6.27 9.08
N LYS A 48 6.42 -6.00 9.11
CA LYS A 48 7.20 -6.06 10.36
C LYS A 48 6.57 -5.06 11.35
N PRO A 49 6.70 -5.26 12.68
CA PRO A 49 6.10 -4.34 13.66
C PRO A 49 6.38 -2.87 13.34
N CYS A 50 5.31 -2.11 13.10
CA CYS A 50 5.36 -0.67 12.85
C CYS A 50 3.99 -0.07 13.17
N ALA A 51 3.97 1.23 13.47
CA ALA A 51 2.74 2.01 13.54
C ALA A 51 2.53 2.77 12.23
N LEU A 52 1.30 2.74 11.69
CA LEU A 52 0.88 3.57 10.57
C LEU A 52 0.13 4.78 11.11
N ILE A 53 0.43 5.95 10.56
CA ILE A 53 -0.22 7.21 10.95
C ILE A 53 -0.96 7.77 9.74
N GLY A 54 -2.21 8.17 9.93
CA GLY A 54 -2.98 8.86 8.91
C GLY A 54 -2.35 10.21 8.57
N ARG A 55 -2.47 10.65 7.32
CA ARG A 55 -1.89 11.93 6.83
C ARG A 55 -2.26 13.15 7.68
N HIS A 56 -3.41 13.12 8.33
CA HIS A 56 -3.93 14.23 9.15
C HIS A 56 -3.91 13.94 10.65
N GLN A 57 -3.26 12.86 11.08
CA GLN A 57 -3.12 12.52 12.50
C GLN A 57 -1.77 13.01 13.03
N ALA A 58 -1.75 13.43 14.29
CA ALA A 58 -0.54 13.86 14.96
C ALA A 58 0.12 12.68 15.69
N LEU A 59 1.38 12.37 15.34
CA LEU A 59 2.15 11.26 15.93
C LEU A 59 2.11 11.24 17.46
N SER A 60 2.30 12.40 18.09
CA SER A 60 2.34 12.53 19.55
C SER A 60 0.98 12.36 20.25
N GLN A 61 -0.12 12.40 19.50
CA GLN A 61 -1.48 12.22 20.03
C GLN A 61 -1.97 10.78 19.85
N GLU A 62 -1.50 10.10 18.81
CA GLU A 62 -1.95 8.75 18.47
C GLU A 62 -1.04 7.65 19.02
N LEU A 63 0.25 7.93 19.20
CA LEU A 63 1.26 6.91 19.52
C LEU A 63 2.01 7.23 20.81
N LYS A 64 2.35 6.17 21.54
CA LYS A 64 3.32 6.21 22.63
C LYS A 64 4.73 6.12 22.03
N LEU A 65 5.31 7.27 21.69
CA LEU A 65 6.57 7.33 20.93
C LEU A 65 7.72 6.58 21.62
N ASP A 66 7.83 6.66 22.95
CA ASP A 66 8.88 5.95 23.71
C ASP A 66 8.78 4.42 23.57
N ALA A 67 7.57 3.88 23.36
CA ALA A 67 7.36 2.45 23.14
C ALA A 67 7.58 2.03 21.67
N CYS A 68 7.66 2.99 20.75
CA CYS A 68 7.86 2.77 19.32
C CYS A 68 9.31 3.06 18.85
N ALA A 69 10.15 3.61 19.74
CA ALA A 69 11.52 4.01 19.46
C ALA A 69 12.46 2.81 19.20
#